data_AF-A0A954E8P0-F1
#
_entry.id   AF-A0A954E8P0-F1
#
_cell.length_a   1.000
_cell.length_b   1.000
_cell.length_c   1.000
_cell.angle_alpha   90.00
_cell.angle_beta   90.00
_cell.angle_gamma   90.00
#
_symmetry.space_group_name_H-M   'P 1'
#
loop_
_entity.id
_entity.type
_entity.pdbx_description
1 polymer ?
#
loop_
_entity_poly.entity_id
_entity_poly.type
_entity_poly.pdbx_seq_one_letter_code
_entity_poly.pdbx_strand_id
1 'polypeptide(L)'
;MQTPLTQEERLRQWARKYFVPVEQRFPNWHPTVLEEMALKDFENLRTPQATTPPPDIACMTELSPGWPGACYVPLPPTETGYRRDSRHEILRGPKFMAPISEAILHTELYLG
;
A
#
# COMPACT_ATOMS: atom_id res chain seq x y z
N MET A 1 2.48 29.30 12.24
CA MET A 1 1.27 29.59 11.46
C MET A 1 0.66 28.25 11.07
N GLN A 2 -0.37 27.78 11.77
CA GLN A 2 -1.10 26.58 11.36
C GLN A 2 -1.98 26.96 10.17
N THR A 3 -1.71 26.38 9.00
CA THR A 3 -2.56 26.54 7.82
C THR A 3 -3.92 25.94 8.12
N PRO A 4 -5.04 26.64 7.83
CA PRO A 4 -6.36 26.07 8.04
C PRO A 4 -6.50 24.80 7.21
N LEU A 5 -6.94 23.71 7.86
CA LEU A 5 -7.19 22.44 7.19
C LEU A 5 -8.19 22.65 6.06
N THR A 6 -7.86 22.11 4.89
CA THR A 6 -8.73 22.13 3.71
C THR A 6 -10.03 21.37 4.00
N GLN A 7 -11.08 21.64 3.22
CA GLN A 7 -12.38 20.97 3.40
C GLN A 7 -12.26 19.45 3.31
N GLU A 8 -11.45 18.95 2.37
CA GLU A 8 -11.20 17.51 2.21
C GLU A 8 -10.56 16.89 3.46
N GLU A 9 -9.65 17.62 4.11
CA GLU A 9 -8.92 17.11 5.26
C GLU A 9 -9.82 17.01 6.50
N ARG A 10 -10.77 17.94 6.64
CA ARG A 10 -11.85 17.84 7.62
C ARG A 10 -12.75 16.63 7.35
N LEU A 11 -13.06 16.35 6.08
CA LEU A 11 -13.83 15.16 5.69
C LEU A 11 -13.07 13.86 5.99
N ARG A 12 -11.76 13.80 5.74
CA ARG A 12 -10.93 12.64 6.13
C ARG A 12 -10.93 12.44 7.65
N GLN A 13 -10.73 13.51 8.42
CA GLN A 13 -10.79 13.44 9.89
C GLN A 13 -12.15 12.96 10.38
N TRP A 14 -13.23 13.45 9.77
CA TRP A 14 -14.58 13.00 10.09
C TRP A 14 -14.77 11.52 9.76
N ALA A 15 -14.37 11.07 8.57
CA ALA A 15 -14.49 9.68 8.15
C ALA A 15 -13.72 8.72 9.07
N ARG A 16 -12.50 9.09 9.48
CA ARG A 16 -11.70 8.30 10.43
C ARG A 16 -12.39 8.17 11.80
N LYS A 17 -12.99 9.26 12.28
CA LYS A 17 -13.67 9.32 13.59
C LYS A 17 -15.02 8.58 13.58
N TYR A 18 -15.80 8.71 12.52
CA TYR A 18 -17.15 8.18 12.40
C TYR A 18 -17.21 7.04 11.38
N PHE A 19 -16.43 5.99 11.61
CA PHE A 19 -16.40 4.87 10.69
C PHE A 19 -17.74 4.13 10.62
N VAL A 20 -18.20 3.87 9.39
CA VAL A 20 -19.47 3.20 9.09
C VAL A 20 -19.21 1.98 8.21
N PRO A 21 -19.77 0.79 8.52
CA PRO A 21 -19.62 -0.40 7.68
C PRO A 21 -20.31 -0.26 6.32
N VAL A 22 -19.85 -1.03 5.32
CA VAL A 22 -20.28 -0.92 3.91
C VAL A 22 -21.81 -0.91 3.75
N GLU A 23 -22.52 -1.73 4.53
CA GLU A 23 -23.98 -1.89 4.48
C GLU A 23 -24.76 -0.59 4.79
N GLN A 24 -24.16 0.32 5.56
CA GLN A 24 -24.79 1.56 6.02
C GLN A 24 -24.28 2.79 5.26
N ARG A 25 -23.46 2.60 4.23
CA ARG A 25 -22.93 3.70 3.42
C ARG A 25 -23.91 4.06 2.32
N PHE A 26 -24.12 5.35 2.15
CA PHE A 26 -24.87 5.83 0.99
C PHE A 26 -23.90 6.15 -0.16
N PRO A 27 -24.23 5.78 -1.40
CA PRO A 27 -23.36 6.02 -2.56
C PRO A 27 -23.26 7.50 -2.94
N ASN A 28 -24.12 8.35 -2.38
CA ASN A 28 -24.11 9.80 -2.58
C ASN A 28 -23.18 10.55 -1.61
N TRP A 29 -22.44 9.84 -0.77
CA TRP A 29 -21.45 10.45 0.12
C TRP A 29 -20.27 11.01 -0.66
N HIS A 30 -19.56 11.95 -0.02
CA HIS A 30 -18.39 12.56 -0.62
C HIS A 30 -17.33 11.48 -0.93
N PRO A 31 -16.68 11.49 -2.11
CA PRO A 31 -15.73 10.46 -2.53
C PRO A 31 -14.60 10.27 -1.53
N THR A 32 -14.06 11.35 -0.97
CA THR A 32 -13.04 11.32 0.10
C THR A 32 -13.47 10.55 1.35
N VAL A 33 -14.76 10.63 1.71
CA VAL A 33 -15.29 9.87 2.86
C VAL A 33 -15.35 8.39 2.50
N LEU A 34 -15.87 8.06 1.31
CA LEU A 34 -15.97 6.67 0.84
C LEU A 34 -14.59 6.00 0.72
N GLU A 35 -13.60 6.72 0.20
CA GLU A 35 -12.21 6.27 0.08
C GLU A 35 -11.58 5.98 1.44
N GLU A 36 -11.69 6.91 2.40
CA GLU A 36 -11.15 6.71 3.76
C GLU A 36 -11.85 5.54 4.49
N MET A 37 -13.16 5.35 4.29
CA MET A 37 -13.88 4.22 4.85
C MET A 37 -13.42 2.89 4.23
N ALA A 38 -13.22 2.86 2.92
CA ALA A 38 -12.71 1.68 2.22
C ALA A 38 -11.29 1.32 2.70
N LEU A 39 -10.41 2.31 2.87
CA LEU A 39 -9.08 2.09 3.45
C LEU A 39 -9.15 1.46 4.83
N LYS A 40 -10.03 1.95 5.70
CA LYS A 40 -10.23 1.41 7.04
C LYS A 40 -10.83 -0.01 7.02
N ASP A 41 -11.69 -0.34 6.05
CA ASP A 41 -12.14 -1.73 5.84
C ASP A 41 -10.95 -2.64 5.53
N PHE A 42 -10.07 -2.22 4.62
CA PHE A 42 -8.87 -3.00 4.27
C PHE A 42 -7.94 -3.20 5.46
N GLU A 43 -7.75 -2.17 6.29
CA GLU A 43 -6.96 -2.28 7.52
C GLU A 43 -7.59 -3.29 8.50
N ASN A 44 -8.91 -3.26 8.67
CA ASN A 44 -9.61 -4.19 9.55
C ASN A 44 -9.57 -5.64 9.03
N LEU A 45 -9.62 -5.84 7.72
CA LEU A 45 -9.48 -7.17 7.10
C LEU A 45 -8.04 -7.69 7.19
N ARG A 46 -7.05 -6.80 7.08
CA ARG A 46 -5.63 -7.14 7.07
C ARG A 46 -5.05 -7.28 8.48
N THR A 47 -5.71 -6.75 9.49
CA THR A 47 -5.36 -6.97 10.89
C THR A 47 -6.13 -8.20 11.37
N PRO A 48 -5.56 -9.42 11.32
CA PRO A 48 -6.13 -10.49 12.13
C PRO A 48 -6.13 -9.97 13.56
N GLN A 49 -7.30 -9.91 14.19
CA GLN A 49 -7.42 -9.51 15.58
C GLN A 49 -6.45 -10.36 16.41
N ALA A 50 -5.32 -9.76 16.78
CA ALA A 50 -4.38 -10.33 17.71
C ALA A 50 -5.01 -10.24 19.10
N THR A 51 -5.96 -11.13 19.38
CA THR A 51 -6.26 -11.55 20.76
C THR A 51 -5.18 -12.53 21.23
N THR A 52 -3.93 -12.14 21.02
CA THR A 52 -2.77 -12.71 21.69
C THR A 52 -2.06 -11.51 22.30
N PRO A 53 -1.77 -11.52 23.61
CA PRO A 53 -0.98 -10.46 24.21
C PRO A 53 0.27 -10.25 23.35
N PRO A 54 0.73 -8.99 23.18
CA PRO A 54 1.95 -8.73 22.45
C PRO A 54 3.01 -9.68 22.99
N PRO A 55 3.72 -10.46 22.15
CA PRO A 55 4.91 -11.11 22.66
C PRO A 55 5.76 -9.97 23.19
N ASP A 56 6.02 -10.01 24.50
CA ASP A 56 7.11 -9.26 25.09
C ASP A 56 8.29 -9.35 24.12
N ILE A 57 9.00 -8.24 23.95
CA ILE A 57 10.09 -8.07 22.98
C ILE A 57 11.19 -9.16 23.09
N ALA A 58 11.09 -10.07 24.06
CA ALA A 58 11.81 -11.33 24.13
C ALA A 58 11.07 -12.48 23.40
N CYS A 59 11.38 -12.70 22.11
CA CYS A 59 11.87 -14.00 21.59
C CYS A 59 11.77 -14.06 20.06
N MET A 60 12.79 -13.54 19.36
CA MET A 60 13.09 -13.99 17.99
C MET A 60 13.71 -15.41 17.97
N THR A 61 13.47 -16.23 19.00
CA THR A 61 14.06 -17.56 19.16
C THR A 61 13.04 -18.69 19.29
N GLU A 62 11.75 -18.39 19.45
CA GLU A 62 10.74 -19.45 19.58
C GLU A 62 9.79 -19.44 18.39
N LEU A 63 10.09 -20.32 17.43
CA LEU A 63 9.21 -20.66 16.32
C LEU A 63 7.90 -21.22 16.89
N SER A 64 6.79 -20.56 16.60
CA SER A 64 5.45 -21.06 16.93
C SER A 64 5.24 -22.45 16.30
N PRO A 65 4.82 -23.49 17.05
CA PRO A 65 4.90 -24.89 16.64
C PRO A 65 3.83 -25.32 15.60
N GLY A 66 3.27 -24.39 14.84
CA GLY A 66 2.12 -24.63 13.95
C GLY A 66 2.40 -24.52 12.45
N TRP A 67 3.60 -24.12 12.01
CA TRP A 67 3.92 -23.99 10.59
C TRP A 67 4.67 -25.24 10.09
N PRO A 68 4.06 -26.11 9.27
CA PRO A 68 4.75 -27.20 8.61
C PRO A 68 5.60 -26.61 7.48
N GLY A 69 6.80 -26.12 7.80
CA GLY A 69 7.75 -25.63 6.81
C GLY A 69 8.57 -24.40 7.21
N ALA A 70 8.38 -23.82 8.40
CA ALA A 70 9.23 -22.73 8.89
C ALA A 70 10.51 -23.26 9.54
N CYS A 71 11.17 -24.23 8.92
CA CYS A 71 12.55 -24.58 9.25
C CYS A 71 13.41 -23.50 8.60
N TYR A 72 13.76 -22.46 9.35
CA TYR A 72 14.80 -21.53 8.89
C TYR A 72 16.09 -22.35 8.70
N VAL A 73 16.42 -22.66 7.45
CA VAL A 73 17.70 -23.26 7.09
C VAL A 73 18.64 -22.09 6.88
N PRO A 74 19.50 -21.72 7.85
CA PRO A 74 20.57 -20.79 7.55
C PRO A 74 21.36 -21.40 6.41
N LEU A 75 21.38 -20.73 5.26
CA LEU A 75 22.26 -21.12 4.17
C LEU A 75 23.66 -21.25 4.76
N PRO A 76 24.38 -22.36 4.50
CA PRO A 76 25.74 -22.50 4.98
C PRO A 76 26.51 -21.26 4.53
N PRO A 77 27.36 -20.68 5.40
CA PRO A 77 28.17 -19.54 5.00
C PRO A 77 28.90 -19.94 3.73
N THR A 78 28.51 -19.37 2.59
CA THR A 78 29.17 -19.64 1.32
C THR A 78 30.63 -19.26 1.53
N GLU A 79 31.53 -20.25 1.45
CA GLU A 79 32.96 -20.13 1.76
C GLU A 79 33.66 -19.02 0.97
N THR A 80 33.05 -18.55 -0.11
CA THR A 80 33.37 -17.27 -0.75
C THR A 80 32.57 -16.14 -0.13
N GLY A 81 33.18 -15.47 0.86
CA GLY A 81 32.69 -14.22 1.42
C GLY A 81 32.27 -13.23 0.33
N TYR A 82 31.10 -12.62 0.53
CA TYR A 82 30.48 -11.62 -0.33
C TYR A 82 29.95 -12.14 -1.67
N ARG A 83 28.75 -12.72 -1.64
CA ARG A 83 27.86 -12.62 -2.79
C ARG A 83 27.40 -11.16 -2.90
N ARG A 84 28.22 -10.30 -3.50
CA ARG A 84 27.73 -9.02 -4.02
C ARG A 84 26.85 -9.39 -5.20
N ASP A 85 25.55 -9.37 -5.00
CA ASP A 85 24.64 -9.35 -6.14
C ASP A 85 25.13 -8.28 -7.11
N SER A 86 25.21 -8.62 -8.40
CA SER A 86 25.62 -7.68 -9.43
C SER A 86 24.78 -6.42 -9.31
N ARG A 87 25.39 -5.24 -9.54
CA ARG A 87 24.62 -4.00 -9.54
C ARG A 87 23.43 -4.17 -10.49
N HIS A 88 22.23 -3.94 -9.98
CA HIS A 88 21.01 -3.97 -10.76
C HIS A 88 21.19 -3.07 -11.99
N GLU A 89 20.85 -3.58 -13.17
CA GLU A 89 20.80 -2.76 -14.37
C GLU A 89 19.61 -1.79 -14.22
N ILE A 90 19.85 -0.51 -14.46
CA ILE A 90 18.78 0.49 -14.42
C ILE A 90 17.87 0.19 -15.61
N LEU A 91 16.72 -0.42 -15.33
CA LEU A 91 15.68 -0.59 -16.34
C LEU A 91 15.24 0.80 -16.81
N ARG A 92 15.30 1.04 -18.12
CA ARG A 92 14.69 2.25 -18.68
C ARG A 92 13.23 2.28 -18.27
N GLY A 93 12.78 3.46 -17.84
CA GLY A 93 11.38 3.70 -17.51
C GLY A 93 10.46 3.25 -18.66
N PRO A 94 9.20 2.96 -18.36
CA PRO A 94 8.26 2.47 -19.35
C PRO A 94 8.13 3.45 -20.53
N LYS A 95 8.00 2.91 -21.75
CA LYS A 95 8.03 3.65 -23.03
C LYS A 95 7.02 4.81 -23.13
N PHE A 96 5.98 4.84 -22.29
CA PHE A 96 4.99 5.92 -22.29
C PHE A 96 5.52 7.26 -21.74
N MET A 97 6.71 7.29 -21.12
CA MET A 97 7.34 8.54 -20.67
C MET A 97 8.30 9.14 -21.70
N ALA A 98 8.45 8.54 -22.88
CA ALA A 98 9.14 9.22 -23.98
C ALA A 98 8.30 10.44 -24.39
N PRO A 99 8.89 11.65 -24.50
CA PRO A 99 8.16 12.80 -25.01
C PRO A 99 7.61 12.43 -26.39
N ILE A 100 6.29 12.43 -26.49
CA ILE A 100 5.59 12.25 -27.75
C ILE A 100 6.07 13.41 -28.62
N SER A 101 6.82 13.12 -29.69
CA SER A 101 7.15 14.13 -30.70
C SER A 101 5.84 14.77 -31.15
N GLU A 102 5.76 16.10 -31.11
CA GLU A 102 4.58 16.95 -31.38
C GLU A 102 3.93 16.75 -32.76
N ALA A 103 4.35 15.76 -33.55
CA ALA A 103 3.79 15.41 -34.85
C ALA A 103 2.42 14.69 -34.78
N ILE A 104 1.90 14.38 -33.60
CA ILE A 104 0.49 13.93 -33.43
C ILE A 104 -0.37 15.10 -32.95
N LEU A 105 -0.23 16.25 -33.60
CA LEU A 105 -1.22 17.30 -33.57
C LEU A 105 -1.60 17.60 -35.02
N HIS A 106 -2.90 17.47 -35.28
CA HIS A 106 -3.65 17.74 -36.51
C HIS A 106 -4.12 16.52 -37.31
N THR A 107 -5.39 16.66 -37.68
CA THR A 107 -6.27 15.77 -38.46
C THR A 107 -6.95 14.67 -37.62
N GLU A 108 -8.26 14.66 -37.32
CA GLU A 108 -9.41 15.47 -37.71
C GLU A 108 -10.46 15.45 -36.58
N LEU A 109 -10.90 16.63 -36.13
CA LEU A 109 -12.20 16.81 -35.45
C LEU A 109 -12.97 17.93 -36.16
N TYR A 110 -12.99 17.86 -37.48
CA TYR A 110 -13.85 18.67 -38.31
C TYR A 110 -14.21 17.84 -39.54
N LEU A 111 -15.30 17.08 -39.44
CA LEU A 111 -16.23 16.77 -40.53
C LEU A 111 -17.38 15.90 -39.98
N GLY A 112 -18.57 16.49 -39.92
CA GLY A 112 -19.85 15.78 -39.85
C GLY A 112 -20.55 15.81 -38.51
#